data_AF-A0A150G3Y3-F1
#
_entry.id   AF-A0A150G3Y3-F1
#
_cell.length_a   1.000
_cell.length_b   1.000
_cell.length_c   1.000
_cell.angle_alpha   90.00
_cell.angle_beta   90.00
_cell.angle_gamma   90.00
#
_symmetry.space_group_name_H-M   'P 1'
#
loop_
_entity.id
_entity.type
_entity.pdbx_description
1 polymer ?
#
loop_
_entity_poly.entity_id
_entity_poly.type
_entity_poly.pdbx_seq_one_letter_code
_entity_poly.pdbx_strand_id
1 'polypeptide(L)'
;MSRRQTLANLSPSQLNKSGAPGRAAKDGPPLPAKGRKSIAVGLVAERPSGVPLGLDRRSSAFGTKPSGPKQDPRPLSSKDYQANCIRTVITYLSTHNFPAAVSPKTLASPTGKDFSTIVTFLFQQVDPTFRIQGKVEDEVPVFFKRLSYPFQISKSALFAVGSPHSWPAVLAALTWLVELLTYTENAGESSGTTFERENKVEQEFLDYLAAGYSAFMSGNDERCQQLDDELAVKFTAREGDLDARCDKLKKANTDVLAELERLRSMPDPVLVAQQQRQEQMLDQQKFEQLAQKQTLIRKLAERKADLQAYQEQCAAMQAEVDQLRQRVAGQTVNKQDVARMTMERHKQQEMLDSEQAKVQQMERKVHEQEVQMVHVLTGLEATAERYNKLAHRLKLVPATSKRADGTNYELRMNRDASSLASLPRWPPAVPTAWAAQPHGGEPAPVCPDCLARCKLDNGR
;
A
#
# COMPACT_ATOMS: atom_id res chain seq x y z
N MET A 1 40.68 25.12 1.85
CA MET A 1 39.88 25.72 0.75
C MET A 1 39.66 24.66 -0.33
N SER A 2 38.56 24.78 -1.09
CA SER A 2 37.99 23.82 -2.08
C SER A 2 37.31 22.59 -1.47
N ARG A 3 35.99 22.55 -1.22
CA ARG A 3 34.76 22.92 -1.97
C ARG A 3 34.26 21.76 -2.86
N ARG A 4 33.17 21.15 -2.38
CA ARG A 4 32.22 20.26 -3.07
C ARG A 4 31.68 20.87 -4.36
N GLN A 5 31.36 20.02 -5.35
CA GLN A 5 30.25 20.09 -6.32
C GLN A 5 30.47 18.99 -7.39
N THR A 6 29.51 18.29 -8.02
CA THR A 6 28.10 17.91 -7.81
C THR A 6 27.81 16.88 -8.91
N LEU A 7 27.09 15.80 -8.58
CA LEU A 7 26.67 14.75 -9.52
C LEU A 7 25.47 15.21 -10.39
N ALA A 8 25.48 14.78 -11.64
CA ALA A 8 24.48 15.08 -12.66
C ALA A 8 23.18 14.27 -12.50
N ASN A 9 22.11 14.87 -13.01
CA ASN A 9 20.70 14.49 -12.99
C ASN A 9 20.36 13.20 -13.75
N LEU A 10 19.49 12.37 -13.18
CA LEU A 10 18.45 11.61 -13.90
C LEU A 10 17.17 11.57 -13.05
N SER A 11 16.06 12.04 -13.62
CA SER A 11 14.75 12.18 -12.95
C SER A 11 13.87 10.95 -13.17
N PRO A 12 13.24 10.38 -12.13
CA PRO A 12 12.31 9.28 -12.26
C PRO A 12 10.86 9.79 -12.39
N SER A 13 10.21 9.37 -13.47
CA SER A 13 8.81 8.94 -13.52
C SER A 13 7.82 9.63 -12.56
N GLN A 14 7.21 10.71 -13.02
CA GLN A 14 5.98 11.26 -12.46
C GLN A 14 4.76 10.51 -13.04
N LEU A 15 4.11 9.75 -12.16
CA LEU A 15 2.67 9.81 -11.82
C LEU A 15 1.60 9.60 -12.92
N ASN A 16 0.91 8.46 -12.74
CA ASN A 16 -0.47 8.15 -13.12
C ASN A 16 -1.47 9.34 -13.06
N LYS A 17 -2.43 9.40 -14.01
CA LYS A 17 -3.88 9.12 -13.77
C LYS A 17 -4.80 9.45 -14.97
N SER A 18 -5.58 8.42 -15.36
CA SER A 18 -7.02 8.37 -15.71
C SER A 18 -7.71 9.37 -16.67
N GLY A 19 -8.48 8.82 -17.62
CA GLY A 19 -9.92 9.18 -17.76
C GLY A 19 -10.51 9.48 -19.15
N ALA A 20 -11.36 8.56 -19.63
CA ALA A 20 -12.60 8.74 -20.42
C ALA A 20 -12.59 8.80 -21.97
N PRO A 21 -13.72 8.39 -22.63
CA PRO A 21 -13.73 7.78 -23.97
C PRO A 21 -14.45 8.61 -25.06
N GLY A 22 -14.20 8.30 -26.35
CA GLY A 22 -14.82 8.98 -27.49
C GLY A 22 -14.89 8.10 -28.76
N ARG A 23 -16.04 8.18 -29.44
CA ARG A 23 -16.60 7.27 -30.47
C ARG A 23 -16.11 7.48 -31.93
N ALA A 24 -16.15 6.38 -32.69
CA ALA A 24 -16.76 6.15 -34.03
C ALA A 24 -16.08 6.49 -35.39
N ALA A 25 -16.10 5.44 -36.23
CA ALA A 25 -16.22 5.34 -37.71
C ALA A 25 -15.01 5.78 -38.60
N LYS A 26 -14.65 5.18 -39.76
CA LYS A 26 -15.39 4.33 -40.72
C LYS A 26 -14.42 3.65 -41.76
N ASP A 27 -14.70 2.39 -42.09
CA ASP A 27 -14.52 1.56 -43.32
C ASP A 27 -13.34 1.66 -44.34
N GLY A 28 -12.76 0.48 -44.65
CA GLY A 28 -11.98 0.11 -45.86
C GLY A 28 -11.44 -1.36 -45.82
N PRO A 29 -11.33 -2.12 -46.94
CA PRO A 29 -11.77 -3.53 -47.07
C PRO A 29 -10.73 -4.65 -46.82
N PRO A 30 -11.14 -5.95 -46.70
CA PRO A 30 -10.28 -7.04 -46.23
C PRO A 30 -9.61 -7.87 -47.34
N LEU A 31 -8.41 -8.39 -47.06
CA LEU A 31 -7.70 -9.40 -47.86
C LEU A 31 -7.53 -10.71 -47.06
N PRO A 32 -7.56 -11.90 -47.70
CA PRO A 32 -7.73 -13.17 -47.01
C PRO A 32 -6.42 -13.83 -46.55
N ALA A 33 -6.58 -14.60 -45.47
CA ALA A 33 -5.57 -15.33 -44.72
C ALA A 33 -5.00 -16.57 -45.44
N LYS A 34 -3.73 -16.89 -45.14
CA LYS A 34 -3.20 -18.26 -45.16
C LYS A 34 -2.39 -18.52 -43.89
N GLY A 35 -2.85 -19.52 -43.13
CA GLY A 35 -2.36 -19.89 -41.81
C GLY A 35 -1.00 -20.58 -41.80
N ARG A 36 -0.24 -20.31 -40.74
CA ARG A 36 0.92 -21.11 -40.29
C ARG A 36 0.47 -22.10 -39.24
N LYS A 37 1.00 -23.32 -39.33
CA LYS A 37 0.78 -24.43 -38.40
C LYS A 37 1.77 -24.34 -37.24
N SER A 38 1.27 -24.50 -36.02
CA SER A 38 2.05 -24.58 -34.78
C SER A 38 2.55 -26.00 -34.51
N ILE A 39 3.77 -26.11 -34.00
CA ILE A 39 4.36 -27.33 -33.41
C ILE A 39 3.97 -27.36 -31.93
N ALA A 40 3.43 -28.49 -31.46
CA ALA A 40 3.21 -28.76 -30.04
C ALA A 40 3.94 -30.05 -29.62
N VAL A 41 4.43 -30.00 -28.39
CA VAL A 41 5.30 -30.94 -27.68
C VAL A 41 4.47 -31.91 -26.83
N GLY A 42 4.92 -33.16 -26.70
CA GLY A 42 4.58 -34.09 -25.60
C GLY A 42 5.19 -35.48 -25.85
N LEU A 43 6.25 -35.91 -25.16
CA LEU A 43 6.36 -36.51 -23.80
C LEU A 43 5.86 -37.99 -23.70
N VAL A 44 6.81 -38.86 -23.32
CA VAL A 44 6.72 -40.05 -22.39
C VAL A 44 6.98 -41.48 -22.94
N ALA A 45 8.06 -42.07 -22.36
CA ALA A 45 8.37 -43.45 -21.87
C ALA A 45 8.61 -44.71 -22.75
N GLU A 46 9.87 -45.19 -22.62
CA GLU A 46 10.43 -46.53 -22.28
C GLU A 46 9.77 -47.90 -22.66
N ARG A 47 10.51 -48.69 -23.49
CA ARG A 47 11.04 -50.10 -23.39
C ARG A 47 10.18 -51.29 -22.85
N PRO A 48 10.51 -52.61 -23.09
CA PRO A 48 11.31 -53.32 -24.13
C PRO A 48 10.74 -54.71 -24.66
N SER A 49 11.36 -55.25 -25.72
CA SER A 49 11.60 -56.68 -26.12
C SER A 49 10.48 -57.76 -26.29
N GLY A 50 10.47 -58.46 -27.46
CA GLY A 50 9.92 -59.83 -27.63
C GLY A 50 9.23 -60.16 -28.98
N VAL A 51 9.86 -60.98 -29.83
CA VAL A 51 9.44 -61.56 -31.15
C VAL A 51 8.36 -62.67 -31.05
N PRO A 52 7.85 -63.33 -32.12
CA PRO A 52 7.36 -62.93 -33.45
C PRO A 52 5.98 -63.58 -33.83
N LEU A 53 5.19 -63.04 -34.77
CA LEU A 53 4.19 -63.84 -35.53
C LEU A 53 3.77 -63.11 -36.82
N GLY A 54 3.74 -63.86 -37.92
CA GLY A 54 3.56 -63.37 -39.28
C GLY A 54 2.12 -63.22 -39.76
N LEU A 55 2.03 -62.62 -40.96
CA LEU A 55 0.89 -62.36 -41.85
C LEU A 55 -0.09 -61.28 -41.37
N ASP A 56 -0.43 -60.21 -42.10
CA ASP A 56 -0.10 -59.75 -43.44
C ASP A 56 -0.57 -58.27 -43.60
N ARG A 57 -0.23 -57.64 -44.73
CA ARG A 57 -0.60 -56.27 -45.20
C ARG A 57 0.35 -55.14 -44.84
N ARG A 58 1.54 -55.22 -45.43
CA ARG A 58 2.32 -54.02 -45.80
C ARG A 58 1.69 -53.35 -47.01
N SER A 59 1.20 -52.13 -46.81
CA SER A 59 0.84 -51.21 -47.87
C SER A 59 2.13 -50.66 -48.51
N SER A 60 2.51 -51.21 -49.66
CA SER A 60 3.45 -50.56 -50.58
C SER A 60 2.98 -50.76 -52.01
N ALA A 61 1.96 -49.99 -52.38
CA ALA A 61 1.65 -49.71 -53.76
C ALA A 61 2.73 -48.77 -54.32
N PHE A 62 3.80 -49.35 -54.87
CA PHE A 62 4.59 -48.88 -56.02
C PHE A 62 5.77 -49.84 -56.21
N GLY A 63 5.46 -51.01 -56.76
CA GLY A 63 6.41 -52.10 -57.03
C GLY A 63 6.60 -52.33 -58.52
N THR A 64 6.93 -51.30 -59.30
CA THR A 64 7.60 -51.52 -60.59
C THR A 64 9.09 -51.63 -60.31
N LYS A 65 9.62 -52.86 -60.26
CA LYS A 65 11.06 -53.09 -60.41
C LYS A 65 11.49 -52.42 -61.72
N PRO A 66 12.40 -51.44 -61.75
CA PRO A 66 13.04 -51.08 -63.00
C PRO A 66 14.00 -52.22 -63.32
N SER A 67 13.50 -53.23 -64.03
CA SER A 67 14.33 -54.19 -64.75
C SER A 67 14.85 -53.51 -66.01
N GLY A 68 15.68 -52.48 -65.81
CA GLY A 68 16.38 -51.71 -66.82
C GLY A 68 17.69 -51.18 -66.23
N PRO A 69 18.71 -50.92 -67.04
CA PRO A 69 19.96 -50.36 -66.54
C PRO A 69 19.65 -49.09 -65.74
N LYS A 70 20.22 -48.95 -64.53
CA LYS A 70 20.11 -47.74 -63.72
C LYS A 70 20.47 -46.55 -64.60
N GLN A 71 19.49 -45.69 -64.87
CA GLN A 71 19.72 -44.52 -65.69
C GLN A 71 20.66 -43.58 -64.93
N ASP A 72 21.69 -43.10 -65.61
CA ASP A 72 22.66 -42.18 -65.03
C ASP A 72 21.97 -40.84 -64.68
N PRO A 73 21.94 -40.42 -63.40
CA PRO A 73 21.31 -39.17 -62.99
C PRO A 73 22.14 -37.94 -63.38
N ARG A 74 23.39 -38.12 -63.82
CA ARG A 74 24.27 -37.01 -64.19
C ARG A 74 23.82 -36.40 -65.53
N PRO A 75 23.83 -35.08 -65.68
CA PRO A 75 23.38 -34.41 -66.91
C PRO A 75 24.44 -34.53 -68.03
N LEU A 76 24.66 -35.74 -68.53
CA LEU A 76 25.70 -36.05 -69.53
C LEU A 76 25.54 -35.27 -70.84
N SER A 77 24.31 -34.85 -71.18
CA SER A 77 24.04 -34.05 -72.38
C SER A 77 24.34 -32.55 -72.21
N SER A 78 24.51 -32.06 -70.97
CA SER A 78 24.76 -30.64 -70.70
C SER A 78 26.21 -30.27 -71.02
N LYS A 79 26.40 -29.22 -71.82
CA LYS A 79 27.73 -28.71 -72.18
C LYS A 79 28.46 -28.09 -70.98
N ASP A 80 27.73 -27.44 -70.08
CA ASP A 80 28.30 -26.87 -68.86
C ASP A 80 28.82 -27.95 -67.92
N TYR A 81 28.08 -29.07 -67.79
CA TYR A 81 28.50 -30.23 -67.01
C TYR A 81 29.77 -30.86 -67.61
N GLN A 82 29.79 -31.09 -68.92
CA GLN A 82 30.99 -31.59 -69.61
C GLN A 82 32.20 -30.67 -69.41
N ALA A 83 32.02 -29.35 -69.54
CA ALA A 83 33.09 -28.38 -69.32
C ALA A 83 33.62 -28.41 -67.87
N ASN A 84 32.73 -28.64 -66.90
CA ASN A 84 33.12 -28.81 -65.50
C ASN A 84 33.92 -30.10 -65.28
N CYS A 85 33.45 -31.23 -65.81
CA CYS A 85 34.15 -32.51 -65.77
C CYS A 85 35.57 -32.41 -66.37
N ILE A 86 35.70 -31.73 -67.52
CA ILE A 86 37.01 -31.48 -68.14
C ILE A 86 37.91 -30.68 -67.20
N ARG A 87 37.39 -29.60 -66.60
CA ARG A 87 38.15 -28.80 -65.62
C ARG A 87 38.62 -29.64 -64.44
N THR A 88 37.73 -30.42 -63.81
CA THR A 88 38.07 -31.29 -62.67
C THR A 88 39.19 -32.26 -63.01
N VAL A 89 39.09 -32.96 -64.16
CA VAL A 89 40.11 -33.92 -64.58
C VAL A 89 41.43 -33.22 -64.88
N ILE A 90 41.43 -32.06 -65.56
CA ILE A 90 42.65 -31.31 -65.84
C ILE A 90 43.32 -30.82 -64.56
N THR A 91 42.54 -30.31 -63.61
CA THR A 91 43.07 -29.85 -62.32
C THR A 91 43.79 -30.99 -61.61
N TYR A 92 43.18 -32.17 -61.52
CA TYR A 92 43.80 -33.33 -60.88
C TYR A 92 45.05 -33.81 -61.63
N LEU A 93 45.01 -33.93 -62.96
CA LEU A 93 46.19 -34.32 -63.73
C LEU A 93 47.36 -33.32 -63.56
N SER A 94 47.06 -32.04 -63.41
CA SER A 94 48.06 -30.99 -63.21
C SER A 94 48.68 -31.01 -61.81
N THR A 95 47.93 -31.39 -60.77
CA THR A 95 48.43 -31.44 -59.39
C THR A 95 49.22 -32.71 -59.08
N HIS A 96 48.97 -33.82 -59.78
CA HIS A 96 49.62 -35.13 -59.52
C HIS A 96 50.76 -35.48 -60.49
N ASN A 97 51.43 -34.48 -61.09
CA ASN A 97 52.61 -34.66 -61.96
C ASN A 97 52.35 -35.55 -63.20
N PHE A 98 51.22 -35.38 -63.88
CA PHE A 98 50.96 -36.10 -65.12
C PHE A 98 52.01 -35.77 -66.22
N PRO A 99 52.61 -36.77 -66.89
CA PRO A 99 53.79 -36.57 -67.75
C PRO A 99 53.51 -35.94 -69.12
N ALA A 100 52.24 -35.84 -69.56
CA ALA A 100 51.89 -35.31 -70.88
C ALA A 100 51.13 -33.97 -70.76
N ALA A 101 51.26 -33.10 -71.76
CA ALA A 101 50.58 -31.81 -71.77
C ALA A 101 49.07 -31.98 -71.99
N VAL A 102 48.27 -31.56 -71.01
CA VAL A 102 46.81 -31.67 -71.04
C VAL A 102 46.18 -30.31 -71.27
N SER A 103 45.40 -30.16 -72.34
CA SER A 103 44.64 -28.94 -72.62
C SER A 103 43.13 -29.20 -72.60
N PRO A 104 42.29 -28.20 -72.30
CA PRO A 104 40.83 -28.32 -72.38
C PRO A 104 40.33 -28.74 -73.76
N LYS A 105 41.07 -28.39 -74.83
CA LYS A 105 40.75 -28.82 -76.21
C LYS A 105 41.06 -30.30 -76.42
N THR A 106 42.14 -30.80 -75.84
CA THR A 106 42.53 -32.22 -75.91
C THR A 106 41.50 -33.11 -75.20
N LEU A 107 40.95 -32.68 -74.05
CA LEU A 107 39.89 -33.43 -73.35
C LEU A 107 38.47 -33.21 -73.89
N ALA A 108 38.26 -32.27 -74.81
CA ALA A 108 36.95 -32.12 -75.46
C ALA A 108 36.69 -33.25 -76.46
N SER A 109 37.73 -33.72 -77.14
CA SER A 109 37.71 -34.85 -78.09
C SER A 109 39.07 -35.56 -78.07
N PRO A 110 39.35 -36.41 -77.06
CA PRO A 110 40.65 -37.06 -76.93
C PRO A 110 40.88 -38.12 -77.99
N THR A 111 42.15 -38.31 -78.37
CA THR A 111 42.53 -39.48 -79.16
C THR A 111 42.56 -40.74 -78.29
N GLY A 112 42.47 -41.93 -78.90
CA GLY A 112 42.59 -43.19 -78.14
C GLY A 112 43.90 -43.30 -77.36
N LYS A 113 44.99 -42.72 -77.88
CA LYS A 113 46.30 -42.68 -77.22
C LYS A 113 46.30 -41.75 -76.00
N ASP A 114 45.68 -40.57 -76.12
CA ASP A 114 45.56 -39.63 -75.00
C ASP A 114 44.70 -40.24 -73.88
N PHE A 115 43.57 -40.84 -74.25
CA PHE A 115 42.70 -41.54 -73.30
C PHE A 115 43.44 -42.69 -72.60
N SER A 116 44.16 -43.53 -73.35
CA SER A 116 44.95 -44.63 -72.76
C SER A 116 46.00 -44.12 -71.78
N THR A 117 46.66 -43.00 -72.09
CA THR A 117 47.69 -42.42 -71.21
C THR A 117 47.06 -41.87 -69.92
N ILE A 118 45.96 -41.13 -70.05
CA ILE A 118 45.22 -40.55 -68.92
C ILE A 118 44.65 -41.64 -68.02
N VAL A 119 43.97 -42.65 -68.57
CA VAL A 119 43.32 -43.70 -67.78
C VAL A 119 44.35 -44.59 -67.08
N THR A 120 45.49 -44.88 -67.73
CA THR A 120 46.58 -45.65 -67.10
C THR A 120 47.14 -44.90 -65.90
N PHE A 121 47.39 -43.60 -66.06
CA PHE A 121 47.87 -42.77 -64.96
C PHE A 121 46.90 -42.73 -63.80
N LEU A 122 45.60 -42.51 -64.05
CA LEU A 122 44.59 -42.48 -63.00
C LEU A 122 44.45 -43.84 -62.29
N PHE A 123 44.56 -44.95 -63.02
CA PHE A 123 44.56 -46.29 -62.41
C PHE A 123 45.81 -46.54 -61.56
N GLN A 124 46.95 -45.97 -61.92
CA GLN A 124 48.18 -46.05 -61.12
C GLN A 124 48.11 -45.24 -59.81
N GLN A 125 47.26 -44.21 -59.75
CA GLN A 125 46.98 -43.52 -58.48
C GLN A 125 46.17 -44.39 -57.50
N VAL A 126 45.38 -45.34 -58.03
CA VAL A 126 44.64 -46.31 -57.20
C VAL A 126 45.53 -47.49 -56.82
N ASP A 127 46.28 -48.03 -57.77
CA ASP A 127 47.19 -49.16 -57.60
C ASP A 127 48.53 -48.87 -58.29
N PRO A 128 49.59 -48.55 -57.53
CA PRO A 128 50.91 -48.24 -58.09
C PRO A 128 51.51 -49.36 -58.96
N THR A 129 51.04 -50.61 -58.80
CA THR A 129 51.51 -51.77 -59.56
C THR A 129 50.72 -52.00 -60.86
N PHE A 130 49.68 -51.20 -61.11
CA PHE A 130 48.80 -51.40 -62.25
C PHE A 130 49.50 -51.19 -63.59
N ARG A 131 49.37 -52.18 -64.47
CA ARG A 131 49.83 -52.14 -65.87
C ARG A 131 48.76 -52.75 -66.76
N ILE A 132 48.48 -52.08 -67.88
CA ILE A 132 47.59 -52.62 -68.91
C ILE A 132 48.30 -53.78 -69.61
N GLN A 133 47.86 -55.01 -69.37
CA GLN A 133 48.44 -56.24 -69.94
C GLN A 133 47.77 -56.68 -71.25
N GLY A 134 46.71 -55.98 -71.68
CA GLY A 134 45.91 -56.32 -72.87
C GLY A 134 45.34 -55.10 -73.60
N LYS A 135 44.14 -55.24 -74.15
CA LYS A 135 43.44 -54.15 -74.83
C LYS A 135 42.80 -53.21 -73.82
N VAL A 136 42.94 -51.89 -74.03
CA VAL A 136 42.38 -50.86 -73.14
C VAL A 136 40.86 -51.01 -73.04
N GLU A 137 40.19 -51.40 -74.13
CA GLU A 137 38.72 -51.53 -74.15
C GLU A 137 38.21 -52.72 -73.33
N ASP A 138 39.07 -53.71 -73.02
CA ASP A 138 38.74 -54.87 -72.20
C ASP A 138 39.09 -54.63 -70.72
N GLU A 139 40.21 -53.99 -70.44
CA GLU A 139 40.69 -53.73 -69.07
C GLU A 139 39.92 -52.61 -68.36
N VAL A 140 39.59 -51.52 -69.06
CA VAL A 140 38.94 -50.35 -68.45
C VAL A 140 37.58 -50.69 -67.83
N PRO A 141 36.63 -51.37 -68.50
CA PRO A 141 35.36 -51.73 -67.88
C PRO A 141 35.52 -52.67 -66.69
N VAL A 142 36.49 -53.59 -66.73
CA VAL A 142 36.77 -54.53 -65.63
C VAL A 142 37.29 -53.77 -64.41
N PHE A 143 38.19 -52.81 -64.61
CA PHE A 143 38.74 -51.99 -63.53
C PHE A 143 37.66 -51.14 -62.85
N PHE A 144 36.84 -50.42 -63.63
CA PHE A 144 35.70 -49.65 -63.08
C PHE A 144 34.70 -50.55 -62.35
N LYS A 145 34.46 -51.77 -62.84
CA LYS A 145 33.60 -52.75 -62.15
C LYS A 145 34.20 -53.18 -60.80
N ARG A 146 35.52 -53.36 -60.68
CA ARG A 146 36.21 -53.66 -59.41
C ARG A 146 36.09 -52.52 -58.41
N LEU A 147 36.15 -51.27 -58.90
CA LEU A 147 35.88 -50.07 -58.09
C LEU A 147 34.40 -49.84 -57.78
N SER A 148 33.52 -50.80 -58.12
CA SER A 148 32.08 -50.70 -57.90
C SER A 148 31.44 -49.49 -58.59
N TYR A 149 31.95 -49.11 -59.76
CA TYR A 149 31.35 -48.05 -60.56
C TYR A 149 29.91 -48.41 -60.96
N PRO A 150 28.93 -47.53 -60.68
CA PRO A 150 27.51 -47.90 -60.76
C PRO A 150 26.94 -47.99 -62.18
N PHE A 151 27.65 -47.49 -63.20
CA PHE A 151 27.17 -47.43 -64.58
C PHE A 151 28.02 -48.30 -65.51
N GLN A 152 27.40 -48.93 -66.51
CA GLN A 152 28.13 -49.77 -67.46
C GLN A 152 28.90 -48.92 -68.48
N ILE A 153 30.20 -49.18 -68.62
CA ILE A 153 31.04 -48.59 -69.67
C ILE A 153 31.06 -49.55 -70.86
N SER A 154 30.39 -49.18 -71.94
CA SER A 154 30.32 -50.03 -73.14
C SER A 154 31.66 -50.11 -73.86
N LYS A 155 32.08 -51.32 -74.26
CA LYS A 155 33.31 -51.54 -75.04
C LYS A 155 33.36 -50.72 -76.35
N SER A 156 32.21 -50.54 -77.01
CA SER A 156 32.09 -49.71 -78.22
C SER A 156 32.40 -48.23 -77.99
N ALA A 157 32.09 -47.68 -76.80
CA ALA A 157 32.45 -46.31 -76.44
C ALA A 157 33.97 -46.13 -76.30
N LEU A 158 34.70 -47.20 -75.96
CA LEU A 158 36.15 -47.17 -75.78
C LEU A 158 36.93 -47.34 -77.09
N PHE A 159 36.33 -47.94 -78.13
CA PHE A 159 36.93 -47.93 -79.48
C PHE A 159 36.93 -46.54 -80.12
N ALA A 160 35.95 -45.70 -79.79
CA ALA A 160 35.81 -44.34 -80.31
C ALA A 160 35.59 -43.34 -79.16
N VAL A 161 36.56 -43.26 -78.23
CA VAL A 161 36.48 -42.44 -77.02
C VAL A 161 36.19 -40.97 -77.28
N GLY A 162 36.65 -40.40 -78.40
CA GLY A 162 36.42 -38.99 -78.75
C GLY A 162 35.08 -38.70 -79.46
N SER A 163 34.21 -39.70 -79.64
CA SER A 163 32.92 -39.53 -80.32
C SER A 163 31.96 -38.64 -79.50
N PRO A 164 31.25 -37.67 -80.10
CA PRO A 164 30.34 -36.78 -79.40
C PRO A 164 29.24 -37.47 -78.57
N HIS A 165 28.87 -38.70 -78.93
CA HIS A 165 27.82 -39.47 -78.26
C HIS A 165 28.35 -40.42 -77.18
N SER A 166 29.63 -40.81 -77.25
CA SER A 166 30.24 -41.78 -76.33
C SER A 166 31.13 -41.11 -75.28
N TRP A 167 31.80 -40.02 -75.66
CA TRP A 167 32.73 -39.29 -74.79
C TRP A 167 32.10 -38.78 -73.50
N PRO A 168 30.87 -38.22 -73.47
CA PRO A 168 30.30 -37.68 -72.23
C PRO A 168 30.17 -38.73 -71.11
N ALA A 169 29.82 -39.97 -71.45
CA ALA A 169 29.72 -41.06 -70.49
C ALA A 169 31.10 -41.50 -69.97
N VAL A 170 32.10 -41.59 -70.86
CA VAL A 170 33.48 -41.96 -70.50
C VAL A 170 34.13 -40.86 -69.67
N LEU A 171 33.98 -39.60 -70.06
CA LEU A 171 34.45 -38.42 -69.32
C LEU A 171 33.86 -38.39 -67.91
N ALA A 172 32.55 -38.62 -67.77
CA ALA A 172 31.91 -38.67 -66.46
C ALA A 172 32.44 -39.84 -65.60
N ALA A 173 32.82 -40.97 -66.20
CA ALA A 173 33.48 -42.06 -65.47
C ALA A 173 34.89 -41.67 -64.98
N LEU A 174 35.68 -40.97 -65.82
CA LEU A 174 36.99 -40.44 -65.42
C LEU A 174 36.87 -39.39 -64.31
N THR A 175 35.90 -38.47 -64.41
CA THR A 175 35.66 -37.47 -63.36
C THR A 175 35.25 -38.13 -62.05
N TRP A 176 34.41 -39.16 -62.10
CA TRP A 176 34.05 -39.91 -60.89
C TRP A 176 35.28 -40.57 -60.24
N LEU A 177 36.20 -41.11 -61.04
CA LEU A 177 37.44 -41.69 -60.51
C LEU A 177 38.33 -40.62 -59.87
N VAL A 178 38.46 -39.46 -60.50
CA VAL A 178 39.20 -38.32 -59.94
C VAL A 178 38.57 -37.85 -58.63
N GLU A 179 37.25 -37.70 -58.57
CA GLU A 179 36.55 -37.32 -57.34
C GLU A 179 36.73 -38.36 -56.23
N LEU A 180 36.75 -39.66 -56.58
CA LEU A 180 37.04 -40.73 -55.63
C LEU A 180 38.46 -40.62 -55.08
N LEU A 181 39.46 -40.40 -55.94
CA LEU A 181 40.86 -40.24 -55.55
C LEU A 181 41.05 -39.03 -54.62
N THR A 182 40.52 -37.86 -55.00
CA THR A 182 40.55 -36.66 -54.16
C THR A 182 39.83 -36.86 -52.83
N TYR A 183 38.72 -37.61 -52.82
CA TYR A 183 38.04 -37.96 -51.57
C TYR A 183 38.92 -38.84 -50.68
N THR A 184 39.57 -39.87 -51.24
CA THR A 184 40.45 -40.76 -50.45
C THR A 184 41.65 -40.02 -49.86
N GLU A 185 42.22 -39.08 -50.60
CA GLU A 185 43.32 -38.21 -50.13
C GLU A 185 42.84 -37.35 -48.93
N ASN A 186 41.72 -36.64 -49.10
CA ASN A 186 41.16 -35.78 -48.05
C ASN A 186 40.67 -36.57 -46.82
N ALA A 187 40.15 -37.78 -47.03
CA ALA A 187 39.71 -38.68 -45.96
C ALA A 187 40.91 -39.21 -45.16
N GLY A 188 42.03 -39.52 -45.82
CA GLY A 188 43.28 -39.89 -45.17
C GLY A 188 43.80 -38.81 -44.21
N GLU A 189 43.71 -37.54 -44.60
CA GLU A 189 44.10 -36.40 -43.75
C GLU A 189 43.17 -36.19 -42.54
N SER A 190 41.89 -36.52 -42.68
CA SER A 190 40.87 -36.26 -41.66
C SER A 190 40.70 -37.38 -40.62
N SER A 191 41.15 -38.60 -40.93
CA SER A 191 40.88 -39.80 -40.11
C SER A 191 41.69 -39.87 -38.79
N GLY A 192 42.74 -39.05 -38.62
CA GLY A 192 43.68 -39.16 -37.49
C GLY A 192 43.25 -38.53 -36.16
N THR A 193 42.05 -37.94 -36.02
CA THR A 193 41.79 -37.03 -34.88
C THR A 193 40.85 -37.55 -33.80
N THR A 194 39.96 -38.49 -34.10
CA THR A 194 38.84 -38.81 -33.20
C THR A 194 38.89 -40.22 -32.61
N PHE A 195 39.28 -41.23 -33.40
CA PHE A 195 39.36 -42.62 -32.93
C PHE A 195 40.65 -42.91 -32.13
N GLU A 196 41.71 -42.13 -32.37
CA GLU A 196 43.03 -42.33 -31.74
C GLU A 196 43.10 -41.89 -30.28
N ARG A 197 42.19 -41.01 -29.83
CA ARG A 197 42.28 -40.37 -28.51
C ARG A 197 41.90 -41.31 -27.35
N GLU A 198 41.00 -42.25 -27.56
CA GLU A 198 40.49 -43.12 -26.49
C GLU A 198 41.41 -44.32 -26.21
N ASN A 199 42.20 -44.74 -27.20
CA ASN A 199 43.03 -45.95 -27.12
C ASN A 199 44.53 -45.68 -27.32
N LYS A 200 45.03 -44.53 -26.85
CA LYS A 200 46.45 -44.16 -27.00
C LYS A 200 47.42 -45.25 -26.49
N VAL A 201 47.08 -45.98 -25.42
CA VAL A 201 47.90 -47.10 -24.90
C VAL A 201 47.91 -48.28 -25.87
N GLU A 202 46.74 -48.62 -26.42
CA GLU A 202 46.62 -49.71 -27.38
C GLU A 202 47.32 -49.36 -28.69
N GLN A 203 47.25 -48.11 -29.13
CA GLN A 203 48.02 -47.63 -30.27
C GLN A 203 49.53 -47.69 -30.03
N GLU A 204 50.01 -47.19 -28.89
CA GLU A 204 51.42 -47.29 -28.51
C GLU A 204 51.90 -48.76 -28.47
N PHE A 205 51.04 -49.68 -28.04
CA PHE A 205 51.32 -51.12 -28.07
C PHE A 205 51.30 -51.71 -29.48
N LEU A 206 50.34 -51.31 -30.33
CA LEU A 206 50.27 -51.76 -31.73
C LEU A 206 51.45 -51.24 -32.55
N ASP A 207 51.89 -50.02 -32.31
CA ASP A 207 53.10 -49.43 -32.94
C ASP A 207 54.35 -50.21 -32.53
N TYR A 208 54.48 -50.53 -31.24
CA TYR A 208 55.54 -51.40 -30.73
C TYR A 208 55.48 -52.78 -31.41
N LEU A 209 54.30 -53.40 -31.50
CA LEU A 209 54.14 -54.71 -32.09
C LEU A 209 54.47 -54.71 -33.60
N ALA A 210 54.06 -53.68 -34.34
CA ALA A 210 54.37 -53.53 -35.76
C ALA A 210 55.87 -53.36 -36.00
N ALA A 211 56.52 -52.48 -35.22
CA ALA A 211 57.95 -52.27 -35.30
C ALA A 211 58.76 -53.50 -34.87
N GLY A 212 58.34 -54.16 -33.78
CA GLY A 212 58.96 -55.38 -33.27
C GLY A 212 58.82 -56.54 -34.25
N TYR A 213 57.63 -56.71 -34.84
CA TYR A 213 57.41 -57.73 -35.86
C TYR A 213 58.26 -57.47 -37.12
N SER A 214 58.39 -56.22 -37.56
CA SER A 214 59.28 -55.87 -38.67
C SER A 214 60.76 -56.17 -38.37
N ALA A 215 61.21 -55.89 -37.14
CA ALA A 215 62.58 -56.19 -36.69
C ALA A 215 62.81 -57.71 -36.62
N PHE A 216 61.85 -58.47 -36.09
CA PHE A 216 61.87 -59.93 -36.04
C PHE A 216 61.93 -60.54 -37.46
N MET A 217 61.09 -60.08 -38.38
CA MET A 217 61.10 -60.55 -39.77
C MET A 217 62.42 -60.24 -40.50
N SER A 218 63.16 -59.24 -40.03
CA SER A 218 64.48 -58.86 -40.54
C SER A 218 65.64 -59.55 -39.82
N GLY A 219 65.36 -60.36 -38.78
CA GLY A 219 66.36 -61.01 -37.94
C GLY A 219 67.21 -60.06 -37.10
N ASN A 220 66.70 -58.86 -36.79
CA ASN A 220 67.43 -57.84 -36.04
C ASN A 220 67.04 -57.88 -34.56
N ASP A 221 67.66 -58.80 -33.82
CA ASP A 221 67.39 -59.02 -32.39
C ASP A 221 67.77 -57.81 -31.52
N GLU A 222 68.81 -57.06 -31.89
CA GLU A 222 69.22 -55.83 -31.18
C GLU A 222 68.12 -54.76 -31.23
N ARG A 223 67.46 -54.61 -32.38
CA ARG A 223 66.35 -53.66 -32.52
C ARG A 223 65.13 -54.08 -31.71
N CYS A 224 64.85 -55.38 -31.59
CA CYS A 224 63.79 -55.89 -30.72
C CYS A 224 64.04 -55.51 -29.25
N GLN A 225 65.26 -55.73 -28.75
CA GLN A 225 65.61 -55.37 -27.38
C GLN A 225 65.49 -53.86 -27.11
N GLN A 226 65.91 -53.02 -28.06
CA GLN A 226 65.74 -51.57 -27.95
C GLN A 226 64.27 -51.16 -27.86
N LEU A 227 63.39 -51.79 -28.64
CA LEU A 227 61.96 -51.52 -28.60
C LEU A 227 61.33 -51.92 -27.26
N ASP A 228 61.79 -53.02 -26.66
CA ASP A 228 61.35 -53.45 -25.33
C ASP A 228 61.75 -52.43 -24.26
N ASP A 229 63.00 -51.98 -24.29
CA ASP A 229 63.53 -50.99 -23.35
C ASP A 229 62.81 -49.63 -23.50
N GLU A 230 62.58 -49.17 -24.74
CA GLU A 230 61.83 -47.96 -25.04
C GLU A 230 60.40 -48.03 -24.47
N LEU A 231 59.74 -49.18 -24.61
CA LEU A 231 58.38 -49.39 -24.11
C LEU A 231 58.37 -49.43 -22.56
N ALA A 232 59.32 -50.13 -21.95
CA ALA A 232 59.47 -50.23 -20.51
C ALA A 232 59.67 -48.85 -19.85
N VAL A 233 60.49 -47.97 -20.46
CA VAL A 233 60.68 -46.59 -20.00
C VAL A 233 59.37 -45.80 -20.06
N LYS A 234 58.61 -45.91 -21.15
CA LYS A 234 57.31 -45.24 -21.29
C LYS A 234 56.30 -45.69 -20.23
N PHE A 235 56.21 -46.99 -19.96
CA PHE A 235 55.31 -47.53 -18.91
C PHE A 235 55.73 -47.09 -17.51
N THR A 236 57.02 -47.16 -17.18
CA THR A 236 57.55 -46.74 -15.88
C THR A 236 57.29 -45.25 -15.62
N ALA A 237 57.50 -44.40 -16.63
CA ALA A 237 57.19 -42.97 -16.53
C ALA A 237 55.69 -42.73 -16.28
N ARG A 238 54.82 -43.46 -16.99
CA ARG A 238 53.37 -43.35 -16.83
C ARG A 238 52.87 -43.85 -15.47
N GLU A 239 53.46 -44.92 -14.96
CA GLU A 239 53.20 -45.43 -13.61
C GLU A 239 53.54 -44.36 -12.56
N GLY A 240 54.73 -43.75 -12.66
CA GLY A 240 55.12 -42.64 -11.78
C GLY A 240 54.17 -41.43 -11.83
N ASP A 241 53.70 -41.06 -13.02
CA ASP A 241 52.70 -39.99 -13.19
C ASP A 241 51.34 -40.35 -12.56
N LEU A 242 50.91 -41.61 -12.72
CA LEU A 242 49.68 -42.12 -12.13
C LEU A 242 49.77 -42.16 -10.60
N ASP A 243 50.89 -42.62 -10.04
CA ASP A 243 51.13 -42.62 -8.60
C ASP A 243 51.14 -41.21 -8.02
N ALA A 244 51.84 -40.27 -8.66
CA ALA A 244 51.84 -38.86 -8.26
C ALA A 244 50.43 -38.25 -8.30
N ARG A 245 49.60 -38.63 -9.28
CA ARG A 245 48.20 -38.19 -9.37
C ARG A 245 47.33 -38.84 -8.30
N CYS A 246 47.51 -40.14 -8.04
CA CYS A 246 46.83 -40.86 -6.97
C CYS A 246 47.13 -40.24 -5.61
N ASP A 247 48.39 -39.90 -5.34
CA ASP A 247 48.80 -39.27 -4.08
C ASP A 247 48.23 -37.86 -3.91
N LYS A 248 48.20 -37.06 -4.98
CA LYS A 248 47.52 -35.75 -4.98
C LYS A 248 46.04 -35.90 -4.66
N LEU A 249 45.35 -36.86 -5.28
CA LEU A 249 43.93 -37.12 -5.04
C LEU A 249 43.67 -37.63 -3.63
N LYS A 250 44.52 -38.52 -3.11
CA LYS A 250 44.44 -38.98 -1.72
C LYS A 250 44.57 -37.82 -0.75
N LYS A 251 45.57 -36.94 -0.93
CA LYS A 251 45.75 -35.73 -0.10
C LYS A 251 44.55 -34.79 -0.17
N ALA A 252 44.07 -34.49 -1.38
CA ALA A 252 42.88 -33.65 -1.54
C ALA A 252 41.64 -34.25 -0.84
N ASN A 253 41.48 -35.58 -0.92
CA ASN A 253 40.39 -36.27 -0.23
C ASN A 253 40.53 -36.18 1.30
N THR A 254 41.74 -36.40 1.83
CA THR A 254 41.98 -36.24 3.28
C THR A 254 41.71 -34.82 3.75
N ASP A 255 42.11 -33.81 2.98
CA ASP A 255 41.89 -32.40 3.33
C ASP A 255 40.38 -32.05 3.34
N VAL A 256 39.64 -32.52 2.34
CA VAL A 256 38.18 -32.33 2.27
C VAL A 256 37.48 -33.04 3.42
N LEU A 257 37.88 -34.27 3.76
CA LEU A 257 37.32 -35.01 4.89
C LEU A 257 37.61 -34.30 6.22
N ALA A 258 38.82 -33.77 6.40
CA ALA A 258 39.18 -33.00 7.59
C ALA A 258 38.35 -31.71 7.71
N GLU A 259 38.15 -30.98 6.61
CA GLU A 259 37.30 -29.77 6.61
C GLU A 259 35.83 -30.11 6.88
N LEU A 260 35.34 -31.22 6.34
CA LEU A 260 33.99 -31.69 6.57
C LEU A 260 33.78 -32.04 8.05
N GLU A 261 34.73 -32.71 8.68
CA GLU A 261 34.68 -33.02 10.11
C GLU A 261 34.76 -31.75 10.97
N ARG A 262 35.63 -30.80 10.59
CA ARG A 262 35.69 -29.47 11.23
C ARG A 262 34.33 -28.77 11.18
N LEU A 263 33.69 -28.72 10.02
CA LEU A 263 32.38 -28.10 9.85
C LEU A 263 31.28 -28.83 10.63
N ARG A 264 31.34 -30.17 10.73
CA ARG A 264 30.42 -30.97 11.56
C ARG A 264 30.61 -30.74 13.05
N SER A 265 31.84 -30.49 13.49
CA SER A 265 32.15 -30.22 14.91
C SER A 265 31.65 -28.85 15.37
N MET A 266 31.47 -27.91 14.44
CA MET A 266 30.91 -26.60 14.74
C MET A 266 29.40 -26.72 14.94
N PRO A 267 28.82 -26.06 15.96
CA PRO A 267 27.37 -26.00 16.11
C PRO A 267 26.76 -25.32 14.89
N ASP A 268 25.59 -25.79 14.46
CA ASP A 268 24.89 -25.25 13.30
C ASP A 268 24.70 -23.73 13.48
N PRO A 269 25.33 -22.91 12.61
CA PRO A 269 25.25 -21.45 12.71
C PRO A 269 23.82 -20.92 12.73
N VAL A 270 22.89 -21.63 12.06
CA VAL A 270 21.47 -21.26 12.02
C VAL A 270 20.84 -21.51 13.39
N LEU A 271 21.12 -22.63 14.05
CA LEU A 271 20.61 -22.91 15.38
C LEU A 271 21.14 -21.91 16.41
N VAL A 272 22.44 -21.60 16.36
CA VAL A 272 23.05 -20.59 17.25
C VAL A 272 22.40 -19.22 17.03
N ALA A 273 22.22 -18.79 15.78
CA ALA A 273 21.58 -17.52 15.47
C ALA A 273 20.09 -17.48 15.89
N GLN A 274 19.37 -18.60 15.76
CA GLN A 274 17.98 -18.72 16.21
C GLN A 274 17.86 -18.62 17.73
N GLN A 275 18.75 -19.28 18.48
CA GLN A 275 18.81 -19.17 19.95
C GLN A 275 19.10 -17.72 20.38
N GLN A 276 20.11 -17.09 19.80
CA GLN A 276 20.44 -15.68 20.08
C GLN A 276 19.28 -14.73 19.78
N ARG A 277 18.57 -14.95 18.65
CA ARG A 277 17.38 -14.16 18.32
C ARG A 277 16.28 -14.37 19.37
N GLN A 278 16.06 -15.60 19.83
CA GLN A 278 15.05 -15.88 20.85
C GLN A 278 15.38 -15.20 22.17
N GLU A 279 16.64 -15.25 22.61
CA GLU A 279 17.13 -14.55 23.81
C GLU A 279 16.91 -13.04 23.68
N GLN A 280 17.29 -12.44 22.54
CA GLN A 280 17.09 -11.02 22.28
C GLN A 280 15.61 -10.61 22.26
N MET A 281 14.72 -11.44 21.71
CA MET A 281 13.28 -11.17 21.73
C MET A 281 12.73 -11.19 23.15
N LEU A 282 13.16 -12.14 23.99
CA LEU A 282 12.76 -12.20 25.38
C LEU A 282 13.25 -10.97 26.15
N ASP A 283 14.48 -10.53 25.90
CA ASP A 283 15.02 -9.33 26.54
C ASP A 283 14.32 -8.06 26.07
N GLN A 284 14.01 -7.93 24.77
CA GLN A 284 13.20 -6.83 24.26
C GLN A 284 11.83 -6.76 24.96
N GLN A 285 11.14 -7.89 25.11
CA GLN A 285 9.86 -7.94 25.82
C GLN A 285 10.00 -7.50 27.29
N LYS A 286 11.06 -7.92 27.98
CA LYS A 286 11.35 -7.46 29.35
C LYS A 286 11.57 -5.95 29.40
N PHE A 287 12.34 -5.39 28.46
CA PHE A 287 12.59 -3.95 28.41
C PHE A 287 11.32 -3.15 28.13
N GLU A 288 10.45 -3.61 27.23
CA GLU A 288 9.15 -3.00 26.98
C GLU A 288 8.26 -3.00 28.23
N GLN A 289 8.21 -4.13 28.95
CA GLN A 289 7.48 -4.23 30.22
C GLN A 289 8.04 -3.29 31.29
N LEU A 290 9.37 -3.19 31.41
CA LEU A 290 10.01 -2.27 32.35
C LEU A 290 9.74 -0.81 31.99
N ALA A 291 9.81 -0.43 30.71
CA ALA A 291 9.48 0.91 30.25
C ALA A 291 8.00 1.24 30.55
N GLN A 292 7.08 0.32 30.26
CA GLN A 292 5.66 0.51 30.58
C GLN A 292 5.45 0.67 32.09
N LYS A 293 6.06 -0.19 32.92
CA LYS A 293 6.01 -0.07 34.38
C LYS A 293 6.52 1.28 34.85
N GLN A 294 7.63 1.77 34.31
CA GLN A 294 8.20 3.07 34.67
C GLN A 294 7.24 4.23 34.30
N THR A 295 6.61 4.17 33.12
CA THR A 295 5.60 5.19 32.75
C THR A 295 4.38 5.18 33.66
N LEU A 296 3.93 4.00 34.11
CA LEU A 296 2.82 3.87 35.06
C LEU A 296 3.20 4.43 36.43
N ILE A 297 4.41 4.14 36.93
CA ILE A 297 4.92 4.70 38.19
C ILE A 297 4.94 6.23 38.12
N ARG A 298 5.44 6.80 37.02
CA ARG A 298 5.46 8.25 36.81
C ARG A 298 4.05 8.85 36.81
N LYS A 299 3.12 8.27 36.04
CA LYS A 299 1.72 8.72 36.01
C LYS A 299 1.07 8.62 37.38
N LEU A 300 1.35 7.55 38.13
CA LEU A 300 0.83 7.36 39.48
C LEU A 300 1.38 8.43 40.44
N ALA A 301 2.66 8.77 40.35
CA ALA A 301 3.25 9.86 41.12
C ALA A 301 2.63 11.22 40.78
N GLU A 302 2.46 11.54 39.49
CA GLU A 302 1.77 12.74 39.01
C GLU A 302 0.33 12.81 39.56
N ARG A 303 -0.45 11.72 39.44
CA ARG A 303 -1.82 11.67 39.95
C ARG A 303 -1.93 11.75 41.48
N LYS A 304 -0.95 11.21 42.21
CA LYS A 304 -0.89 11.37 43.67
C LYS A 304 -0.63 12.82 44.05
N ALA A 305 0.27 13.51 43.35
CA ALA A 305 0.54 14.93 43.58
C ALA A 305 -0.71 15.78 43.27
N ASP A 306 -1.38 15.53 42.15
CA ASP A 306 -2.64 16.21 41.80
C ASP A 306 -3.70 16.00 42.89
N LEU A 307 -3.88 14.76 43.35
CA LEU A 307 -4.85 14.43 44.40
C LEU A 307 -4.55 15.16 45.70
N GLN A 308 -3.28 15.25 46.11
CA GLN A 308 -2.86 16.01 47.29
C GLN A 308 -3.18 17.49 47.14
N ALA A 309 -2.86 18.10 45.99
CA ALA A 309 -3.18 19.50 45.71
C ALA A 309 -4.70 19.77 45.76
N TYR A 310 -5.53 18.87 45.21
CA TYR A 310 -6.98 18.99 45.31
C TYR A 310 -7.49 18.83 46.74
N GLN A 311 -6.92 17.91 47.52
CA GLN A 311 -7.27 17.76 48.94
C GLN A 311 -6.94 19.01 49.74
N GLU A 312 -5.79 19.63 49.50
CA GLU A 312 -5.40 20.90 50.11
C GLU A 312 -6.35 22.04 49.72
N GLN A 313 -6.73 22.13 48.44
CA GLN A 313 -7.72 23.12 47.97
C GLN A 313 -9.09 22.92 48.62
N CYS A 314 -9.59 21.67 48.69
CA CYS A 314 -10.85 21.36 49.36
C CYS A 314 -10.78 21.69 50.86
N ALA A 315 -9.68 21.39 51.53
CA ALA A 315 -9.48 21.74 52.94
C ALA A 315 -9.45 23.26 53.15
N ALA A 316 -8.79 24.01 52.26
CA ALA A 316 -8.76 25.47 52.30
C ALA A 316 -10.16 26.07 52.07
N MET A 317 -10.90 25.59 51.07
CA MET A 317 -12.28 26.01 50.82
C MET A 317 -13.21 25.66 51.98
N GLN A 318 -13.05 24.48 52.60
CA GLN A 318 -13.82 24.08 53.76
C GLN A 318 -13.53 24.99 54.96
N ALA A 319 -12.25 25.31 55.20
CA ALA A 319 -11.87 26.28 56.23
C ALA A 319 -12.45 27.67 55.96
N GLU A 320 -12.48 28.13 54.71
CA GLU A 320 -13.12 29.39 54.31
C GLU A 320 -14.63 29.35 54.56
N VAL A 321 -15.31 28.26 54.19
CA VAL A 321 -16.74 28.05 54.48
C VAL A 321 -17.01 28.11 55.98
N ASP A 322 -16.18 27.47 56.79
CA ASP A 322 -16.35 27.46 58.25
C ASP A 322 -16.05 28.84 58.87
N GLN A 323 -15.06 29.57 58.36
CA GLN A 323 -14.84 30.97 58.73
C GLN A 323 -16.04 31.86 58.38
N LEU A 324 -16.60 31.70 57.18
CA LEU A 324 -17.79 32.44 56.75
C LEU A 324 -19.00 32.09 57.62
N ARG A 325 -19.18 30.81 57.97
CA ARG A 325 -20.22 30.36 58.91
C ARG A 325 -20.06 30.98 60.28
N GLN A 326 -18.84 31.05 60.82
CA GLN A 326 -18.56 31.74 62.09
C GLN A 326 -18.87 33.23 62.01
N ARG A 327 -18.47 33.91 60.92
CA ARG A 327 -18.83 35.33 60.70
C ARG A 327 -20.34 35.53 60.66
N VAL A 328 -21.07 34.67 59.95
CA VAL A 328 -22.54 34.72 59.90
C VAL A 328 -23.16 34.44 61.27
N ALA A 329 -22.65 33.47 62.04
CA ALA A 329 -23.13 33.20 63.40
C ALA A 329 -22.88 34.36 64.37
N GLY A 330 -21.80 35.12 64.18
CA GLY A 330 -21.50 36.32 64.95
C GLY A 330 -22.30 37.57 64.56
N GLN A 331 -23.07 37.53 63.47
CA GLN A 331 -23.97 38.62 63.10
C GLN A 331 -25.18 38.63 64.04
N THR A 332 -25.47 39.77 64.65
CA THR A 332 -26.57 39.97 65.61
C THR A 332 -27.97 39.93 64.99
N VAL A 333 -28.06 39.74 63.66
CA VAL A 333 -29.32 39.72 62.92
C VAL A 333 -29.36 38.44 62.09
N ASN A 334 -30.21 37.50 62.48
CA ASN A 334 -30.45 36.29 61.70
C ASN A 334 -31.34 36.60 60.48
N LYS A 335 -31.30 35.77 59.43
CA LYS A 335 -32.17 35.91 58.24
C LYS A 335 -33.66 35.99 58.61
N GLN A 336 -34.07 35.27 59.65
CA GLN A 336 -35.43 35.32 60.18
C GLN A 336 -35.73 36.66 60.90
N ASP A 337 -34.74 37.26 61.57
CA ASP A 337 -34.88 38.59 62.15
C ASP A 337 -34.91 39.67 61.08
N VAL A 338 -34.13 39.53 59.98
CA VAL A 338 -34.28 40.42 58.80
C VAL A 338 -35.69 40.33 58.24
N ALA A 339 -36.25 39.12 58.09
CA ALA A 339 -37.62 38.94 57.64
C ALA A 339 -38.65 39.54 58.62
N ARG A 340 -38.49 39.32 59.93
CA ARG A 340 -39.35 39.90 60.97
C ARG A 340 -39.27 41.43 60.97
N MET A 341 -38.07 42.01 60.95
CA MET A 341 -37.87 43.46 60.85
C MET A 341 -38.48 44.03 59.56
N THR A 342 -38.41 43.29 58.45
CA THR A 342 -39.05 43.71 57.20
C THR A 342 -40.58 43.69 57.31
N MET A 343 -41.16 42.67 57.96
CA MET A 343 -42.60 42.59 58.23
C MET A 343 -43.07 43.64 59.25
N GLU A 344 -42.31 43.86 60.32
CA GLU A 344 -42.58 44.91 61.31
C GLU A 344 -42.50 46.30 60.67
N ARG A 345 -41.50 46.54 59.81
CA ARG A 345 -41.41 47.77 59.01
C ARG A 345 -42.63 47.94 58.11
N HIS A 346 -43.08 46.88 57.44
CA HIS A 346 -44.29 46.92 56.61
C HIS A 346 -45.54 47.24 57.45
N LYS A 347 -45.72 46.57 58.60
CA LYS A 347 -46.84 46.80 59.51
C LYS A 347 -46.83 48.22 60.11
N GLN A 348 -45.65 48.72 60.47
CA GLN A 348 -45.49 50.09 60.94
C GLN A 348 -45.87 51.09 59.84
N GLN A 349 -45.48 50.83 58.59
CA GLN A 349 -45.89 51.65 57.46
C GLN A 349 -47.42 51.66 57.28
N GLU A 350 -48.08 50.50 57.32
CA GLU A 350 -49.56 50.42 57.22
C GLU A 350 -50.27 51.16 58.36
N MET A 351 -49.76 51.09 59.59
CA MET A 351 -50.32 51.86 60.72
C MET A 351 -50.14 53.37 60.52
N LEU A 352 -48.98 53.79 59.99
CA LEU A 352 -48.69 55.19 59.70
C LEU A 352 -49.65 55.72 58.63
N ASP A 353 -49.87 54.96 57.56
CA ASP A 353 -50.81 55.30 56.49
C ASP A 353 -52.26 55.35 57.02
N SER A 354 -52.65 54.44 57.92
CA SER A 354 -53.97 54.48 58.57
C SER A 354 -54.16 55.69 59.48
N GLU A 355 -53.16 56.09 60.26
CA GLU A 355 -53.24 57.29 61.10
C GLU A 355 -53.27 58.55 60.24
N GLN A 356 -52.50 58.62 59.15
CA GLN A 356 -52.59 59.70 58.17
C GLN A 356 -54.01 59.81 57.58
N ALA A 357 -54.65 58.69 57.25
CA ALA A 357 -56.03 58.68 56.78
C ALA A 357 -57.03 59.20 57.82
N LYS A 358 -56.82 58.88 59.11
CA LYS A 358 -57.65 59.41 60.21
C LYS A 358 -57.46 60.91 60.40
N VAL A 359 -56.22 61.42 60.32
CA VAL A 359 -55.93 62.86 60.37
C VAL A 359 -56.68 63.57 59.24
N GLN A 360 -56.57 63.09 58.00
CA GLN A 360 -57.30 63.66 56.86
C GLN A 360 -58.83 63.61 57.05
N GLN A 361 -59.37 62.56 57.68
CA GLN A 361 -60.80 62.47 57.97
C GLN A 361 -61.23 63.50 59.03
N MET A 362 -60.43 63.69 60.08
CA MET A 362 -60.70 64.68 61.13
C MET A 362 -60.61 66.10 60.57
N GLU A 363 -59.62 66.39 59.74
CA GLU A 363 -59.51 67.67 59.03
C GLU A 363 -60.75 67.94 58.16
N ARG A 364 -61.24 66.94 57.42
CA ARG A 364 -62.51 67.06 56.67
C ARG A 364 -63.71 67.36 57.58
N LYS A 365 -63.82 66.71 58.74
CA LYS A 365 -64.90 66.96 59.70
C LYS A 365 -64.84 68.36 60.30
N VAL A 366 -63.63 68.83 60.65
CA VAL A 366 -63.43 70.20 61.16
C VAL A 366 -63.88 71.20 60.10
N HIS A 367 -63.44 71.02 58.85
CA HIS A 367 -63.85 71.89 57.75
C HIS A 367 -65.38 71.90 57.53
N GLU A 368 -66.03 70.73 57.59
CA GLU A 368 -67.48 70.62 57.48
C GLU A 368 -68.21 71.35 58.64
N GLN A 369 -67.72 71.21 59.87
CA GLN A 369 -68.25 71.92 61.03
C GLN A 369 -68.04 73.43 60.94
N GLU A 370 -66.90 73.89 60.44
CA GLU A 370 -66.65 75.32 60.18
C GLU A 370 -67.65 75.88 59.17
N VAL A 371 -67.90 75.16 58.06
CA VAL A 371 -68.90 75.55 57.06
C VAL A 371 -70.31 75.59 57.66
N GLN A 372 -70.68 74.58 58.48
CA GLN A 372 -71.96 74.56 59.17
C GLN A 372 -72.12 75.73 60.16
N MET A 373 -71.08 76.04 60.94
CA MET A 373 -71.07 77.16 61.88
C MET A 373 -71.29 78.49 61.14
N VAL A 374 -70.61 78.69 60.01
CA VAL A 374 -70.81 79.88 59.15
C VAL A 374 -72.24 79.95 58.61
N HIS A 375 -72.85 78.82 58.23
CA HIS A 375 -74.24 78.77 57.77
C HIS A 375 -75.24 79.13 58.87
N VAL A 376 -75.07 78.60 60.08
CA VAL A 376 -75.95 78.92 61.23
C VAL A 376 -75.80 80.39 61.63
N LEU A 377 -74.57 80.92 61.67
CA LEU A 377 -74.33 82.32 62.01
C LEU A 377 -75.00 83.28 61.00
N THR A 378 -74.87 83.02 59.71
CA THR A 378 -75.55 83.82 58.67
C THR A 378 -77.07 83.73 58.76
N GLY A 379 -77.62 82.55 59.09
CA GLY A 379 -79.05 82.38 59.38
C GLY A 379 -79.51 83.19 60.59
N LEU A 380 -78.75 83.17 61.68
CA LEU A 380 -79.03 83.91 62.91
C LEU A 380 -79.00 85.42 62.64
N GLU A 381 -78.02 85.92 61.89
CA GLU A 381 -77.90 87.33 61.48
C GLU A 381 -79.15 87.78 60.70
N ALA A 382 -79.61 86.96 59.75
CA ALA A 382 -80.82 87.24 58.99
C ALA A 382 -82.10 87.26 59.87
N THR A 383 -82.15 86.47 60.96
CA THR A 383 -83.28 86.53 61.91
C THR A 383 -83.21 87.75 62.82
N ALA A 384 -82.03 88.12 63.32
CA ALA A 384 -81.82 89.32 64.12
C ALA A 384 -82.18 90.58 63.33
N GLU A 385 -81.77 90.66 62.05
CA GLU A 385 -82.19 91.74 61.15
C GLU A 385 -83.69 91.80 60.95
N ARG A 386 -84.36 90.65 60.72
CA ARG A 386 -85.82 90.59 60.54
C ARG A 386 -86.55 91.09 61.78
N TYR A 387 -86.11 90.67 62.95
CA TYR A 387 -86.66 91.13 64.22
C TYR A 387 -86.45 92.64 64.41
N ASN A 388 -85.24 93.17 64.17
CA ASN A 388 -84.96 94.60 64.30
C ASN A 388 -85.79 95.44 63.30
N LYS A 389 -85.96 94.97 62.07
CA LYS A 389 -86.85 95.61 61.07
C LYS A 389 -88.31 95.63 61.55
N LEU A 390 -88.80 94.54 62.15
CA LEU A 390 -90.16 94.47 62.72
C LEU A 390 -90.32 95.40 63.93
N ALA A 391 -89.32 95.43 64.83
CA ALA A 391 -89.31 96.26 66.03
C ALA A 391 -89.28 97.77 65.69
N HIS A 392 -88.58 98.17 64.62
CA HIS A 392 -88.68 99.52 64.06
C HIS A 392 -90.07 99.83 63.51
N ARG A 393 -90.68 98.92 62.74
CA ARG A 393 -92.03 99.12 62.16
C ARG A 393 -93.12 99.27 63.23
N LEU A 394 -93.00 98.53 64.34
CA LEU A 394 -93.93 98.58 65.48
C LEU A 394 -93.71 99.79 66.41
N LYS A 395 -92.74 100.66 66.11
CA LYS A 395 -92.34 101.82 66.93
C LYS A 395 -91.96 101.38 68.36
N LEU A 396 -91.20 100.29 68.46
CA LEU A 396 -90.62 99.76 69.70
C LEU A 396 -89.12 100.10 69.82
N VAL A 397 -88.48 100.54 68.73
CA VAL A 397 -87.06 100.91 68.64
C VAL A 397 -86.94 102.18 67.82
N PRO A 398 -86.22 103.23 68.28
CA PRO A 398 -85.38 103.32 69.49
C PRO A 398 -86.19 103.41 70.79
N ALA A 399 -85.55 103.24 71.96
CA ALA A 399 -86.18 103.24 73.29
C ALA A 399 -87.03 104.50 73.61
N THR A 400 -86.87 105.55 72.82
CA THR A 400 -87.66 106.79 72.85
C THR A 400 -88.99 106.70 72.08
N SER A 401 -89.34 105.54 71.53
CA SER A 401 -90.53 105.36 70.68
C SER A 401 -91.82 105.24 71.49
N LYS A 402 -92.93 105.66 70.87
CA LYS A 402 -94.25 105.88 71.51
C LYS A 402 -94.86 104.66 72.23
N ARG A 403 -94.38 103.43 71.97
CA ARG A 403 -94.85 102.19 72.61
C ARG A 403 -93.75 101.43 73.35
N ALA A 404 -92.56 102.02 73.51
CA ALA A 404 -91.37 101.33 73.99
C ALA A 404 -91.17 101.41 75.51
N ASP A 405 -91.94 102.24 76.25
CA ASP A 405 -91.91 102.35 77.72
C ASP A 405 -90.49 102.31 78.32
N GLY A 406 -89.55 103.02 77.71
CA GLY A 406 -88.16 103.14 78.16
C GLY A 406 -87.25 101.91 77.94
N THR A 407 -87.72 100.86 77.27
CA THR A 407 -86.96 99.60 77.07
C THR A 407 -86.42 99.49 75.63
N ASN A 408 -85.14 99.14 75.45
CA ASN A 408 -84.54 98.94 74.13
C ASN A 408 -84.73 97.50 73.65
N TYR A 409 -85.50 97.32 72.57
CA TYR A 409 -85.79 96.03 71.96
C TYR A 409 -84.90 95.71 70.74
N GLU A 410 -83.72 96.31 70.59
CA GLU A 410 -82.79 96.02 69.48
C GLU A 410 -81.94 94.75 69.79
N LEU A 411 -81.98 93.75 68.91
CA LEU A 411 -81.09 92.57 68.98
C LEU A 411 -79.77 92.85 68.27
N ARG A 412 -78.64 92.77 68.99
CA ARG A 412 -77.30 92.82 68.40
C ARG A 412 -76.62 91.46 68.54
N MET A 413 -76.08 90.96 67.45
CA MET A 413 -75.25 89.75 67.45
C MET A 413 -73.79 90.10 67.71
N ASN A 414 -73.15 89.32 68.59
CA ASN A 414 -71.73 89.41 68.85
C ASN A 414 -71.03 88.16 68.26
N ARG A 415 -70.36 88.33 67.12
CA ARG A 415 -69.69 87.22 66.40
C ARG A 415 -68.42 86.72 67.11
N ASP A 416 -67.87 87.49 68.03
CA ASP A 416 -66.61 87.17 68.73
C ASP A 416 -66.83 86.65 70.16
N ALA A 417 -68.10 86.43 70.56
CA ALA A 417 -68.45 85.87 71.86
C ALA A 417 -68.07 84.38 71.93
N SER A 418 -66.83 84.12 72.34
CA SER A 418 -66.23 82.79 72.48
C SER A 418 -66.55 82.12 73.83
N SER A 419 -67.28 82.80 74.73
CA SER A 419 -67.84 82.21 75.96
C SER A 419 -69.01 83.00 76.55
N LEU A 420 -69.93 82.30 77.22
CA LEU A 420 -71.18 82.82 77.81
C LEU A 420 -70.97 83.90 78.90
N ALA A 421 -69.76 84.03 79.44
CA ALA A 421 -69.41 84.97 80.50
C ALA A 421 -69.31 86.44 80.03
N SER A 422 -69.39 86.69 78.72
CA SER A 422 -69.19 88.02 78.11
C SER A 422 -70.49 88.81 77.84
N LEU A 423 -71.65 88.33 78.29
CA LEU A 423 -72.95 88.99 78.10
C LEU A 423 -73.44 89.73 79.37
N PRO A 424 -73.92 91.00 79.28
CA PRO A 424 -74.39 91.77 80.43
C PRO A 424 -75.73 91.26 81.01
N ARG A 425 -75.83 91.21 82.35
CA ARG A 425 -76.99 90.75 83.16
C ARG A 425 -78.15 91.76 83.14
N TRP A 426 -79.39 91.28 82.90
CA TRP A 426 -80.64 92.05 83.04
C TRP A 426 -81.10 92.17 84.52
N PRO A 427 -81.83 93.25 84.92
CA PRO A 427 -82.38 93.41 86.27
C PRO A 427 -83.68 92.59 86.49
N PRO A 428 -84.05 92.24 87.75
CA PRO A 428 -85.14 91.30 88.03
C PRO A 428 -86.51 92.00 88.11
N ALA A 429 -87.54 91.39 87.53
CA ALA A 429 -88.95 91.74 87.75
C ALA A 429 -89.71 90.58 88.43
N VAL A 430 -90.71 90.99 89.20
CA VAL A 430 -91.43 90.36 90.32
C VAL A 430 -92.28 89.13 89.92
N PRO A 431 -92.51 88.16 90.82
CA PRO A 431 -93.02 86.83 90.49
C PRO A 431 -94.56 86.76 90.51
N THR A 432 -95.15 86.06 89.53
CA THR A 432 -96.54 85.58 89.61
C THR A 432 -96.55 84.07 89.54
N ALA A 433 -96.93 83.47 90.66
CA ALA A 433 -97.09 82.05 90.84
C ALA A 433 -98.37 81.56 90.14
N TRP A 434 -98.21 80.60 89.23
CA TRP A 434 -99.14 79.50 89.12
C TRP A 434 -98.40 78.19 89.27
N ALA A 435 -98.93 77.39 90.19
CA ALA A 435 -98.39 76.17 90.71
C ALA A 435 -98.78 74.97 89.85
N ALA A 436 -97.90 73.97 89.84
CA ALA A 436 -98.29 72.57 89.87
C ALA A 436 -97.36 71.85 90.87
N GLN A 437 -97.98 71.22 91.87
CA GLN A 437 -97.38 70.52 93.00
C GLN A 437 -96.86 69.11 92.63
N PRO A 438 -96.08 68.46 93.52
CA PRO A 438 -95.08 67.44 93.18
C PRO A 438 -95.31 66.05 93.82
N HIS A 439 -94.54 65.07 93.34
CA HIS A 439 -94.04 63.89 94.06
C HIS A 439 -92.63 63.62 93.46
N GLY A 440 -91.49 63.44 94.14
CA GLY A 440 -91.19 63.07 95.52
C GLY A 440 -90.68 61.62 95.58
N GLY A 441 -89.35 61.40 95.61
CA GLY A 441 -88.76 60.11 96.02
C GLY A 441 -87.54 59.59 95.25
N GLU A 442 -86.35 60.00 95.69
CA GLU A 442 -85.02 59.35 95.62
C GLU A 442 -85.00 57.92 96.27
N PRO A 443 -83.84 57.21 96.40
CA PRO A 443 -82.77 56.86 95.44
C PRO A 443 -82.25 55.42 95.70
N ALA A 444 -81.12 55.01 95.10
CA ALA A 444 -80.01 54.18 95.66
C ALA A 444 -79.28 53.40 94.54
N PRO A 445 -78.00 52.99 94.70
CA PRO A 445 -76.88 53.83 94.31
C PRO A 445 -75.89 53.13 93.37
N VAL A 446 -75.01 53.95 92.80
CA VAL A 446 -73.81 53.61 92.03
C VAL A 446 -72.64 53.31 92.97
N CYS A 447 -71.83 52.28 92.70
CA CYS A 447 -70.41 52.19 93.05
C CYS A 447 -69.74 51.01 92.30
N PRO A 448 -68.41 50.97 92.12
CA PRO A 448 -67.80 51.14 90.81
C PRO A 448 -66.80 50.02 90.44
N ASP A 449 -66.69 49.71 89.15
CA ASP A 449 -65.65 48.82 88.62
C ASP A 449 -64.85 49.55 87.54
N CYS A 450 -63.68 50.07 87.92
CA CYS A 450 -62.59 50.40 87.02
C CYS A 450 -61.35 50.79 87.85
N LEU A 451 -60.36 49.89 87.95
CA LEU A 451 -58.94 50.22 87.80
C LEU A 451 -58.01 49.00 87.90
N ALA A 452 -57.04 49.01 86.99
CA ALA A 452 -55.68 48.47 87.10
C ALA A 452 -55.47 46.95 87.10
N ARG A 453 -54.92 46.47 85.96
CA ARG A 453 -54.04 45.30 85.94
C ARG A 453 -52.81 45.60 85.09
N CYS A 454 -51.76 46.02 85.79
CA CYS A 454 -50.38 45.99 85.34
C CYS A 454 -49.64 45.06 86.31
N LYS A 455 -49.07 43.96 85.83
CA LYS A 455 -48.07 43.17 86.57
C LYS A 455 -47.07 42.54 85.59
N LEU A 456 -45.91 43.18 85.56
CA LEU A 456 -44.60 42.55 85.40
C LEU A 456 -44.21 41.90 86.74
N ASP A 457 -43.64 40.70 86.69
CA ASP A 457 -42.68 40.04 87.59
C ASP A 457 -42.30 38.75 86.82
N ASN A 458 -41.11 38.51 86.28
CA ASN A 458 -39.76 38.58 86.82
C ASN A 458 -39.60 37.88 88.17
N GLY A 459 -39.06 36.66 88.14
CA GLY A 459 -38.78 35.85 89.31
C GLY A 459 -38.09 34.53 88.98
N ARG A 460 -36.76 34.61 88.83
CA ARG A 460 -35.70 33.58 88.74
C ARG A 460 -35.35 33.00 87.37
#